data_AF-A0AAE4FFU3-F1
#
_entry.id   AF-A0AAE4FFU3-F1
#
_cell.length_a   1.000
_cell.length_b   1.000
_cell.length_c   1.000
_cell.angle_alpha   90.00
_cell.angle_beta   90.00
_cell.angle_gamma   90.00
#
_symmetry.space_group_name_H-M   'P 1'
#
loop_
_entity.id
_entity.type
_entity.pdbx_description
1 polymer ?
#
loop_
_entity_poly.entity_id
_entity_poly.type
_entity_poly.pdbx_seq_one_letter_code
_entity_poly.pdbx_strand_id
1 'polypeptide(L)'
;MNDYHSIFKNTCEEYISLLITTLDPLYPDKSKKEKEEVIDEKVNEFLELSQDEEAFNDEYDAYNINYVINLDIRLSIFLSIMSYIRATRYYAEGDYINSNHHINEAIFNAGTAYGYYIQIFSEQHSTEHMSKAASNTEKAKNSRRIKQEIIDFLSDNAWKNDWQSIDNCIPEIIEMLQKKANATGEFKINPNTIRTNIKKWSRSSSESQSDQEFQENLAEIFSSE
;
A
#
# COMPACT_ATOMS: atom_id res chain seq x y z
N MET A 1 21.89 -39.25 20.89
CA MET A 1 20.63 -38.97 20.19
C MET A 1 19.90 -37.70 20.70
N ASN A 2 20.50 -36.88 21.58
CA ASN A 2 19.85 -35.67 22.15
C ASN A 2 20.46 -34.31 21.75
N ASP A 3 21.66 -34.25 21.16
CA ASP A 3 22.25 -32.97 20.73
C ASP A 3 21.73 -32.50 19.36
N TYR A 4 21.27 -33.44 18.54
CA TYR A 4 20.77 -33.14 17.19
C TYR A 4 19.44 -32.37 17.22
N HIS A 5 18.56 -32.66 18.19
CA HIS A 5 17.29 -31.95 18.32
C HIS A 5 17.48 -30.47 18.68
N SER A 6 18.50 -30.14 19.49
CA SER A 6 18.83 -28.75 19.81
C SER A 6 19.44 -27.99 18.63
N ILE A 7 20.29 -28.65 17.84
CA ILE A 7 20.87 -28.07 16.62
C ILE A 7 19.77 -27.89 15.55
N PHE A 8 18.90 -28.89 15.39
CA PHE A 8 17.73 -28.85 14.52
C PHE A 8 16.81 -27.68 14.85
N LYS A 9 16.47 -27.53 16.14
CA LYS A 9 15.63 -26.43 16.63
C LYS A 9 16.29 -25.08 16.37
N ASN A 10 17.55 -24.89 16.75
CA ASN A 10 18.25 -23.62 16.52
C ASN A 10 18.36 -23.25 15.03
N THR A 11 18.63 -24.22 14.15
CA THR A 11 18.79 -23.93 12.71
C THR A 11 17.44 -23.62 12.05
N CYS A 12 16.36 -24.31 12.46
CA CYS A 12 15.01 -23.98 12.01
C CYS A 12 14.55 -22.62 12.56
N GLU A 13 14.82 -22.32 13.83
CA GLU A 13 14.54 -21.02 14.46
C GLU A 13 15.24 -19.88 13.73
N GLU A 14 16.52 -20.05 13.37
CA GLU A 14 17.27 -19.07 12.58
C GLU A 14 16.69 -18.88 11.17
N TYR A 15 16.35 -19.97 10.47
CA TYR A 15 15.75 -19.90 9.13
C TYR A 15 14.39 -19.21 9.15
N ILE A 16 13.53 -19.59 10.10
CA ILE A 16 12.19 -19.01 10.27
C ILE A 16 12.30 -17.53 10.68
N SER A 17 13.16 -17.21 11.64
CA SER A 17 13.40 -15.83 12.07
C SER A 17 13.92 -14.99 10.92
N LEU A 18 14.86 -15.48 10.12
CA LEU A 18 15.39 -14.77 8.96
C LEU A 18 14.29 -14.50 7.93
N LEU A 19 13.50 -15.51 7.55
CA LEU A 19 12.43 -15.33 6.56
C LEU A 19 11.37 -14.35 7.04
N ILE A 20 10.94 -14.43 8.30
CA ILE A 20 9.87 -13.55 8.79
C ILE A 20 10.38 -12.13 9.08
N THR A 21 11.61 -11.96 9.59
CA THR A 21 12.20 -10.62 9.78
C THR A 21 12.53 -9.91 8.47
N THR A 22 12.90 -10.67 7.43
CA THR A 22 13.10 -10.13 6.07
C THR A 22 11.77 -9.70 5.43
N LEU A 23 10.63 -10.10 6.02
CA LEU A 23 9.28 -9.89 5.52
C LEU A 23 8.43 -9.03 6.48
N ASP A 24 9.06 -8.02 7.09
CA ASP A 24 8.46 -6.86 7.78
C ASP A 24 7.13 -6.31 7.20
N PRO A 25 6.89 -6.31 5.86
CA PRO A 25 5.65 -5.86 5.22
C PRO A 25 4.42 -6.75 5.44
N LEU A 26 4.56 -7.98 5.96
CA LEU A 26 3.39 -8.82 6.25
C LEU A 26 2.56 -8.34 7.44
N TYR A 27 3.21 -7.57 8.31
CA TYR A 27 2.63 -6.99 9.53
C TYR A 27 3.05 -5.52 9.65
N PRO A 28 2.69 -4.66 8.67
CA PRO A 28 3.20 -3.29 8.61
C PRO A 28 2.76 -2.46 9.82
N ASP A 29 1.60 -2.80 10.40
CA ASP A 29 0.99 -2.09 11.51
C ASP A 29 1.40 -2.61 12.90
N LYS A 30 2.17 -3.70 12.97
CA LYS A 30 2.65 -4.26 14.25
C LYS A 30 3.96 -3.58 14.66
N SER A 31 4.12 -3.29 15.94
CA SER A 31 5.41 -2.87 16.49
C SER A 31 6.43 -4.01 16.39
N LYS A 32 7.73 -3.67 16.46
CA LYS A 32 8.81 -4.67 16.42
C LYS A 32 8.60 -5.81 17.43
N LYS A 33 8.17 -5.49 18.65
CA LYS A 33 7.92 -6.46 19.72
C LYS A 33 6.74 -7.38 19.40
N GLU A 34 5.66 -6.83 18.85
CA GLU A 34 4.49 -7.61 18.41
C GLU A 34 4.81 -8.50 17.21
N LYS A 35 5.74 -8.08 16.33
CA LYS A 35 6.23 -8.93 15.25
C LYS A 35 7.05 -10.10 15.80
N GLU A 36 7.98 -9.84 16.72
CA GLU A 36 8.77 -10.88 17.40
C GLU A 36 7.87 -11.90 18.12
N GLU A 37 6.84 -11.46 18.86
CA GLU A 37 5.90 -12.36 19.54
C GLU A 37 5.12 -13.27 18.57
N VAL A 38 4.72 -12.76 17.41
CA VAL A 38 4.01 -13.54 16.38
C VAL A 38 4.95 -14.51 15.67
N ILE A 39 6.22 -14.12 15.47
CA ILE A 39 7.26 -15.00 14.95
C ILE A 39 7.44 -16.18 15.90
N ASP A 40 7.63 -15.90 17.18
CA ASP A 40 7.83 -16.94 18.19
C ASP A 40 6.62 -17.88 18.29
N GLU A 41 5.39 -17.36 18.23
CA GLU A 41 4.18 -18.17 18.20
C GLU A 41 4.17 -19.12 16.99
N LYS A 42 4.45 -18.60 15.79
CA LYS A 42 4.44 -19.38 14.55
C LYS A 42 5.58 -20.39 14.46
N VAL A 43 6.76 -20.05 14.97
CA VAL A 43 7.89 -20.98 15.10
C VAL A 43 7.46 -22.18 15.96
N ASN A 44 6.87 -21.91 17.13
CA ASN A 44 6.44 -22.97 18.03
C ASN A 44 5.34 -23.83 17.42
N GLU A 45 4.36 -23.23 16.74
CA GLU A 45 3.30 -23.95 16.02
C GLU A 45 3.88 -24.92 14.97
N PHE A 46 4.79 -24.48 14.11
CA PHE A 46 5.39 -25.37 13.11
C PHE A 46 6.29 -26.45 13.72
N LEU A 47 6.97 -26.15 14.84
CA LEU A 47 7.75 -27.14 15.57
C LEU A 47 6.87 -28.21 16.22
N GLU A 48 5.75 -27.81 16.82
CA GLU A 48 4.76 -28.75 17.39
C GLU A 48 4.12 -29.59 16.29
N LEU A 49 3.68 -28.96 15.20
CA LEU A 49 3.11 -29.64 14.04
C LEU A 49 4.08 -30.68 13.47
N SER A 50 5.38 -30.38 13.46
CA SER A 50 6.40 -31.30 12.93
C SER A 50 6.53 -32.63 13.71
N GLN A 51 5.95 -32.72 14.91
CA GLN A 51 5.96 -33.94 15.73
C GLN A 51 4.91 -34.97 15.28
N ASP A 52 3.90 -34.54 14.53
CA ASP A 52 2.86 -35.39 13.96
C ASP A 52 2.95 -35.34 12.43
N GLU A 53 3.42 -36.43 11.83
CA GLU A 53 3.65 -36.49 10.39
C GLU A 53 2.36 -36.45 9.57
N GLU A 54 1.26 -37.01 10.08
CA GLU A 54 -0.03 -36.99 9.38
C GLU A 54 -0.59 -35.57 9.40
N ALA A 55 -0.62 -34.93 10.57
CA ALA A 55 -1.06 -33.55 10.70
C ALA A 55 -0.19 -32.56 9.90
N PHE A 56 1.13 -32.78 9.88
CA PHE A 56 2.05 -31.95 9.10
C PHE A 56 1.79 -32.08 7.60
N ASN A 57 1.51 -33.29 7.11
CA ASN A 57 1.23 -33.53 5.69
C ASN A 57 -0.11 -32.92 5.27
N ASP A 58 -1.15 -33.09 6.09
CA ASP A 58 -2.47 -32.50 5.85
C ASP A 58 -2.40 -30.97 5.77
N GLU A 59 -1.68 -30.34 6.69
CA GLU A 59 -1.49 -28.90 6.73
C GLU A 59 -0.66 -28.42 5.52
N TYR A 60 0.40 -29.14 5.14
CA TYR A 60 1.20 -28.84 3.97
C TYR A 60 0.37 -28.86 2.69
N ASP A 61 -0.45 -29.89 2.52
CA ASP A 61 -1.31 -30.05 1.35
C ASP A 61 -2.40 -28.97 1.31
N ALA A 62 -2.96 -28.60 2.46
CA ALA A 62 -3.89 -27.48 2.58
C ALA A 62 -3.24 -26.15 2.17
N TYR A 63 -2.01 -25.87 2.62
CA TYR A 63 -1.28 -24.67 2.21
C TYR A 63 -0.93 -24.69 0.71
N ASN A 64 -0.53 -25.84 0.17
CA ASN A 64 -0.17 -25.98 -1.22
C ASN A 64 -1.37 -25.76 -2.17
N ILE A 65 -2.54 -26.34 -1.83
CA ILE A 65 -3.79 -26.13 -2.58
C ILE A 65 -4.18 -24.64 -2.57
N ASN A 66 -4.11 -24.00 -1.40
CA ASN A 66 -4.46 -22.58 -1.28
C ASN A 66 -3.45 -21.65 -1.96
N TYR A 67 -2.17 -22.04 -2.00
CA TYR A 67 -1.11 -21.32 -2.69
C TYR A 67 -1.33 -21.27 -4.20
N VAL A 68 -1.69 -22.39 -4.82
CA VAL A 68 -2.02 -22.48 -6.26
C VAL A 68 -3.20 -21.56 -6.63
N ILE A 69 -4.12 -21.32 -5.70
CA ILE A 69 -5.34 -20.54 -5.94
C ILE A 69 -5.13 -19.04 -5.70
N ASN A 70 -4.38 -18.65 -4.66
CA ASN A 70 -4.38 -17.27 -4.17
C ASN A 70 -3.08 -16.48 -4.38
N LEU A 71 -1.98 -17.14 -4.77
CA LEU A 71 -0.65 -16.51 -4.97
C LEU A 71 -0.27 -15.55 -3.82
N ASP A 72 -0.26 -16.07 -2.60
CA ASP A 72 -0.07 -15.30 -1.37
C ASP A 72 1.39 -15.40 -0.88
N ILE A 73 1.98 -14.24 -0.55
CA ILE A 73 3.31 -14.12 0.08
C ILE A 73 3.36 -14.94 1.37
N ARG A 74 2.31 -14.89 2.19
CA ARG A 74 2.21 -15.63 3.46
C ARG A 74 2.25 -17.13 3.24
N LEU A 75 1.48 -17.62 2.27
CA LEU A 75 1.46 -19.05 1.92
C LEU A 75 2.82 -19.51 1.38
N SER A 76 3.47 -18.68 0.55
CA SER A 76 4.82 -18.96 0.04
C SER A 76 5.84 -19.10 1.18
N ILE A 77 5.74 -18.28 2.23
CA ILE A 77 6.63 -18.35 3.39
C ILE A 77 6.36 -19.61 4.21
N PHE A 78 5.09 -19.94 4.46
CA PHE A 78 4.74 -21.13 5.23
C PHE A 78 5.20 -22.40 4.52
N LEU A 79 4.99 -22.49 3.20
CA LEU A 79 5.50 -23.59 2.39
C LEU A 79 7.03 -23.66 2.42
N SER A 80 7.72 -22.52 2.39
CA SER A 80 9.18 -22.46 2.51
C SER A 80 9.67 -23.03 3.84
N ILE A 81 9.05 -22.60 4.95
CA ILE A 81 9.37 -23.07 6.31
C ILE A 81 9.11 -24.57 6.46
N MET A 82 7.93 -25.04 6.06
CA MET A 82 7.57 -26.45 6.16
C MET A 82 8.47 -27.34 5.31
N SER A 83 8.87 -26.88 4.13
CA SER A 83 9.82 -27.60 3.27
C SER A 83 11.20 -27.68 3.94
N TYR A 84 11.65 -26.62 4.61
CA TYR A 84 12.91 -26.64 5.37
C TYR A 84 12.89 -27.64 6.53
N ILE A 85 11.77 -27.71 7.26
CA ILE A 85 11.56 -28.69 8.33
C ILE A 85 11.59 -30.14 7.80
N ARG A 86 10.98 -30.41 6.64
CA ARG A 86 11.09 -31.72 5.97
C ARG A 86 12.52 -32.03 5.56
N ALA A 87 13.20 -31.07 4.94
CA ALA A 87 14.58 -31.23 4.47
C ALA A 87 15.53 -31.63 5.59
N THR A 88 15.37 -31.01 6.76
CA THR A 88 16.17 -31.26 7.95
C THR A 88 15.83 -32.59 8.61
N ARG A 89 14.55 -33.01 8.64
CA ARG A 89 14.15 -34.36 9.08
C ARG A 89 14.79 -35.46 8.21
N TYR A 90 14.65 -35.36 6.89
CA TYR A 90 15.27 -36.33 5.97
C TYR A 90 16.80 -36.36 6.09
N TYR A 91 17.43 -35.21 6.32
CA TYR A 91 18.87 -35.15 6.57
C TYR A 91 19.26 -35.94 7.83
N ALA A 92 18.48 -35.82 8.90
CA ALA A 92 18.68 -36.53 10.17
C ALA A 92 18.61 -38.05 10.01
N GLU A 93 17.71 -38.49 9.14
CA GLU A 93 17.45 -39.90 8.82
C GLU A 93 18.47 -40.48 7.83
N GLY A 94 19.37 -39.64 7.29
CA GLY A 94 20.37 -40.04 6.29
C GLY A 94 19.82 -40.11 4.86
N ASP A 95 18.58 -39.65 4.64
CA ASP A 95 17.96 -39.55 3.32
C ASP A 95 18.33 -38.22 2.64
N TYR A 96 19.54 -38.18 2.09
CA TYR A 96 20.07 -36.98 1.44
C TYR A 96 19.37 -36.63 0.13
N ILE A 97 18.63 -37.56 -0.48
CA ILE A 97 17.91 -37.30 -1.73
C ILE A 97 16.67 -36.47 -1.41
N ASN A 98 15.83 -36.95 -0.50
CA ASN A 98 14.63 -36.21 -0.08
C ASN A 98 14.99 -34.93 0.68
N SER A 99 16.07 -34.95 1.46
CA SER A 99 16.61 -33.73 2.06
C SER A 99 16.94 -32.65 1.03
N ASN A 100 17.68 -33.02 -0.03
CA ASN A 100 18.03 -32.09 -1.11
C ASN A 100 16.82 -31.65 -1.94
N HIS A 101 15.80 -32.49 -2.07
CA HIS A 101 14.56 -32.09 -2.75
C HIS A 101 13.86 -30.98 -1.98
N HIS A 102 13.60 -31.19 -0.68
CA HIS A 102 12.84 -30.24 0.11
C HIS A 102 13.60 -28.96 0.46
N ILE A 103 14.95 -28.98 0.51
CA ILE A 103 15.72 -27.73 0.66
C ILE A 103 15.58 -26.85 -0.59
N ASN A 104 15.51 -27.45 -1.78
CA ASN A 104 15.28 -26.71 -3.02
C ASN A 104 13.86 -26.12 -3.07
N GLU A 105 12.86 -26.88 -2.60
CA GLU A 105 11.49 -26.37 -2.46
C GLU A 105 11.43 -25.20 -1.46
N ALA A 106 12.14 -25.30 -0.34
CA ALA A 106 12.22 -24.22 0.65
C ALA A 106 12.77 -22.93 0.03
N ILE A 107 13.88 -23.03 -0.72
CA ILE A 107 14.51 -21.89 -1.40
C ILE A 107 13.60 -21.32 -2.49
N PHE A 108 12.96 -22.17 -3.29
CA PHE A 108 12.05 -21.74 -4.35
C PHE A 108 10.88 -20.92 -3.79
N ASN A 109 10.26 -21.41 -2.73
CA ASN A 109 9.12 -20.76 -2.08
C ASN A 109 9.53 -19.43 -1.41
N ALA A 110 10.72 -19.38 -0.79
CA ALA A 110 11.29 -18.13 -0.26
C ALA A 110 11.55 -17.09 -1.37
N GLY A 111 12.15 -17.52 -2.48
CA GLY A 111 12.41 -16.67 -3.64
C GLY A 111 11.11 -16.13 -4.26
N THR A 112 10.07 -16.96 -4.29
CA THR A 112 8.74 -16.57 -4.79
C THR A 112 8.10 -15.52 -3.87
N ALA A 113 8.13 -15.73 -2.55
CA ALA A 113 7.65 -14.76 -1.58
C ALA A 113 8.36 -13.39 -1.74
N TYR A 114 9.68 -13.42 -1.93
CA TYR A 114 10.48 -12.22 -2.15
C TYR A 114 10.16 -11.52 -3.47
N GLY A 115 9.94 -12.27 -4.55
CA GLY A 115 9.51 -11.74 -5.85
C GLY A 115 8.18 -11.00 -5.76
N TYR A 116 7.17 -11.60 -5.12
CA TYR A 116 5.89 -10.94 -4.88
C TYR A 116 6.00 -9.72 -3.97
N TYR A 117 6.87 -9.77 -2.95
CA TYR A 117 7.13 -8.61 -2.12
C TYR A 117 7.69 -7.44 -2.94
N ILE A 118 8.70 -7.69 -3.78
CA ILE A 118 9.26 -6.65 -4.67
C ILE A 118 8.17 -6.09 -5.58
N GLN A 119 7.30 -6.94 -6.12
CA GLN A 119 6.20 -6.49 -6.97
C GLN A 119 5.27 -5.55 -6.21
N ILE A 120 4.76 -5.93 -5.04
CA ILE A 120 3.88 -5.08 -4.22
C ILE A 120 4.58 -3.79 -3.83
N PHE A 121 5.84 -3.86 -3.41
CA PHE A 121 6.63 -2.69 -3.07
C PHE A 121 6.76 -1.75 -4.27
N SER A 122 7.05 -2.28 -5.46
CA SER A 122 7.17 -1.51 -6.69
C SER A 122 5.85 -0.89 -7.14
N GLU A 123 4.72 -1.58 -6.95
CA GLU A 123 3.38 -1.09 -7.27
C GLU A 123 2.92 0.01 -6.30
N GLN A 124 3.21 -0.13 -5.00
CA GLN A 124 2.92 0.89 -3.99
C GLN A 124 3.75 2.16 -4.18
N HIS A 125 4.97 2.02 -4.69
CA HIS A 125 5.88 3.14 -4.97
C HIS A 125 5.80 3.61 -6.42
N SER A 126 4.88 3.05 -7.23
CA SER A 126 4.63 3.54 -8.58
C SER A 126 3.88 4.87 -8.53
N THR A 127 4.26 5.78 -9.43
CA THR A 127 3.69 7.13 -9.54
C THR A 127 2.18 7.12 -9.83
N GLU A 128 1.65 6.05 -10.45
CA GLU A 128 0.21 5.87 -10.70
C GLU A 128 -0.60 5.64 -9.42
N HIS A 129 -0.11 4.80 -8.50
CA HIS A 129 -0.80 4.55 -7.23
C HIS A 129 -0.74 5.76 -6.30
N MET A 130 0.40 6.48 -6.27
CA MET A 130 0.50 7.74 -5.54
C MET A 130 -0.42 8.83 -6.11
N SER A 131 -0.63 8.89 -7.43
CA SER A 131 -1.58 9.81 -8.05
C SER A 131 -3.03 9.48 -7.65
N LYS A 132 -3.42 8.20 -7.66
CA LYS A 132 -4.75 7.76 -7.19
C LYS A 132 -4.96 8.01 -5.69
N ALA A 133 -4.00 7.66 -4.84
CA ALA A 133 -4.08 7.88 -3.40
C ALA A 133 -4.09 9.37 -3.04
N ALA A 134 -3.25 10.19 -3.68
CA ALA A 134 -3.26 11.64 -3.54
C ALA A 134 -4.60 12.25 -3.99
N SER A 135 -5.19 11.76 -5.07
CA SER A 135 -6.51 12.19 -5.57
C SER A 135 -7.68 11.87 -4.63
N ASN A 136 -7.52 10.84 -3.78
CA ASN A 136 -8.54 10.39 -2.83
C ASN A 136 -8.43 11.03 -1.44
N THR A 137 -7.38 11.81 -1.18
CA THR A 137 -7.30 12.57 0.08
C THR A 137 -8.44 13.56 0.21
N GLU A 138 -8.96 13.75 1.42
CA GLU A 138 -10.03 14.71 1.71
C GLU A 138 -9.65 16.13 1.25
N LYS A 139 -8.35 16.46 1.29
CA LYS A 139 -7.81 17.72 0.79
C LYS A 139 -7.91 17.85 -0.72
N ALA A 140 -7.68 16.78 -1.49
CA ALA A 140 -7.81 16.78 -2.95
C ALA A 140 -9.29 16.85 -3.38
N LYS A 141 -10.17 16.12 -2.69
CA LYS A 141 -11.64 16.22 -2.89
C LYS A 141 -12.13 17.64 -2.64
N ASN A 142 -11.73 18.23 -1.51
CA ASN A 142 -12.08 19.62 -1.19
C ASN A 142 -11.50 20.62 -2.21
N SER A 143 -10.28 20.41 -2.69
CA SER A 143 -9.71 21.26 -3.73
C SER A 143 -10.48 21.18 -5.05
N ARG A 144 -10.90 19.98 -5.48
CA ARG A 144 -11.72 19.79 -6.68
C ARG A 144 -13.09 20.46 -6.55
N ARG A 145 -13.76 20.25 -5.40
CA ARG A 145 -15.04 20.90 -5.09
C ARG A 145 -14.92 22.42 -5.15
N ILE A 146 -13.92 23.00 -4.49
CA ILE A 146 -13.71 24.46 -4.50
C ILE A 146 -13.46 24.98 -5.92
N LYS A 147 -12.66 24.29 -6.73
CA LYS A 147 -12.45 24.67 -8.13
C LYS A 147 -13.74 24.67 -8.93
N GLN A 148 -14.56 23.63 -8.79
CA GLN A 148 -15.86 23.57 -9.46
C GLN A 148 -16.78 24.72 -9.03
N GLU A 149 -16.85 24.99 -7.72
CA GLU A 149 -17.65 26.10 -7.20
C GLU A 149 -17.19 27.47 -7.72
N ILE A 150 -15.89 27.62 -8.01
CA ILE A 150 -15.35 28.82 -8.66
C ILE A 150 -15.80 28.87 -10.12
N ILE A 151 -15.65 27.79 -10.87
CA ILE A 151 -16.07 27.72 -12.28
C ILE A 151 -17.56 28.04 -12.41
N ASP A 152 -18.43 27.38 -11.62
CA ASP A 152 -19.88 27.60 -11.65
C ASP A 152 -20.22 29.08 -11.36
N PHE A 153 -19.59 29.66 -10.34
CA PHE A 153 -19.80 31.07 -10.00
C PHE A 153 -19.37 32.01 -11.13
N LEU A 154 -18.23 31.75 -11.76
CA LEU A 154 -17.74 32.57 -12.86
C LEU A 154 -18.65 32.45 -14.08
N SER A 155 -19.04 31.24 -14.47
CA SER A 155 -19.97 30.99 -15.58
C SER A 155 -21.33 31.67 -15.36
N ASP A 156 -21.90 31.58 -14.15
CA ASP A 156 -23.20 32.19 -13.83
C ASP A 156 -23.18 33.73 -13.86
N ASN A 157 -21.99 34.33 -13.73
CA ASN A 157 -21.81 35.77 -13.56
C ASN A 157 -20.96 36.44 -14.66
N ALA A 158 -20.49 35.67 -15.64
CA ALA A 158 -19.64 36.15 -16.74
C ALA A 158 -20.29 37.30 -17.54
N TRP A 159 -21.62 37.28 -17.67
CA TRP A 159 -22.38 38.31 -18.40
C TRP A 159 -22.70 39.56 -17.57
N LYS A 160 -22.49 39.53 -16.25
CA LYS A 160 -22.81 40.63 -15.33
C LYS A 160 -21.60 41.47 -14.95
N ASN A 161 -20.39 40.92 -15.09
CA ASN A 161 -19.16 41.54 -14.62
C ASN A 161 -18.16 41.63 -15.77
N ASP A 162 -17.46 42.76 -15.85
CA ASP A 162 -16.42 43.02 -16.85
C ASP A 162 -15.08 42.38 -16.42
N TRP A 163 -15.11 41.05 -16.24
CA TRP A 163 -13.96 40.28 -15.78
C TRP A 163 -13.13 39.77 -16.95
N GLN A 164 -11.95 40.36 -17.13
CA GLN A 164 -11.01 39.99 -18.19
C GLN A 164 -10.04 38.87 -17.79
N SER A 165 -9.96 38.52 -16.50
CA SER A 165 -9.07 37.47 -16.01
C SER A 165 -9.49 36.94 -14.65
N ILE A 166 -9.00 35.75 -14.30
CA ILE A 166 -9.21 35.16 -12.97
C ILE A 166 -8.69 36.07 -11.84
N ASP A 167 -7.59 36.81 -12.08
CA ASP A 167 -7.01 37.69 -11.07
C ASP A 167 -7.94 38.86 -10.71
N ASN A 168 -8.74 39.33 -11.66
CA ASN A 168 -9.75 40.37 -11.45
C ASN A 168 -10.92 39.87 -10.60
N CYS A 169 -11.22 38.57 -10.68
CA CYS A 169 -12.36 37.94 -10.00
C CYS A 169 -12.05 37.48 -8.57
N ILE A 170 -10.76 37.47 -8.16
CA ILE A 170 -10.33 36.92 -6.87
C ILE A 170 -11.10 37.54 -5.68
N PRO A 171 -11.31 38.86 -5.60
CA PRO A 171 -12.07 39.46 -4.49
C PRO A 171 -13.48 38.87 -4.35
N GLU A 172 -14.21 38.76 -5.46
CA GLU A 172 -15.60 38.29 -5.52
C GLU A 172 -15.70 36.77 -5.29
N ILE A 173 -14.74 36.01 -5.81
CA ILE A 173 -14.61 34.58 -5.51
C ILE A 173 -14.41 34.34 -4.01
N ILE A 174 -13.52 35.13 -3.37
CA ILE A 174 -13.29 35.02 -1.93
C ILE A 174 -14.57 35.33 -1.16
N GLU A 175 -15.28 36.41 -1.51
CA GLU A 175 -16.53 36.79 -0.86
C GLU A 175 -17.58 35.69 -1.00
N MET A 176 -17.73 35.11 -2.19
CA MET A 176 -18.65 34.00 -2.46
C MET A 176 -18.33 32.78 -1.59
N LEU A 177 -17.07 32.35 -1.57
CA LEU A 177 -16.63 31.19 -0.78
C LEU A 177 -16.79 31.43 0.73
N GLN A 178 -16.55 32.64 1.21
CA GLN A 178 -16.77 33.01 2.61
C GLN A 178 -18.25 33.00 2.99
N LYS A 179 -19.13 33.52 2.14
CA LYS A 179 -20.58 33.48 2.37
C LYS A 179 -21.08 32.03 2.46
N LYS A 180 -20.64 31.17 1.54
CA LYS A 180 -20.98 29.74 1.57
C LYS A 180 -20.46 29.07 2.83
N ALA A 181 -19.20 29.29 3.20
CA ALA A 181 -18.59 28.73 4.41
C ALA A 181 -19.35 29.12 5.69
N ASN A 182 -19.78 30.38 5.79
CA ASN A 182 -20.57 30.86 6.92
C ASN A 182 -21.99 30.26 6.95
N ALA A 183 -22.57 29.95 5.79
CA ALA A 183 -23.91 29.38 5.68
C ALA A 183 -23.94 27.87 6.01
N THR A 184 -22.91 27.11 5.60
CA THR A 184 -22.86 25.66 5.81
C THR A 184 -22.14 25.26 7.10
N GLY A 185 -21.23 26.11 7.61
CA GLY A 185 -20.40 25.80 8.77
C GLY A 185 -19.37 24.68 8.52
N GLU A 186 -19.26 24.20 7.28
CA GLU A 186 -18.46 23.01 6.93
C GLU A 186 -16.95 23.24 6.99
N PHE A 187 -16.48 24.50 6.84
CA PHE A 187 -15.06 24.80 6.79
C PHE A 187 -14.75 26.27 7.09
N LYS A 188 -13.58 26.54 7.69
CA LYS A 188 -13.08 27.91 7.89
C LYS A 188 -12.27 28.35 6.67
N ILE A 189 -12.78 29.34 5.94
CA ILE A 189 -12.05 29.94 4.80
C ILE A 189 -11.08 31.02 5.29
N ASN A 190 -9.79 30.84 4.97
CA ASN A 190 -8.79 31.90 5.06
C ASN A 190 -8.62 32.57 3.67
N PRO A 191 -8.98 33.86 3.51
CA PRO A 191 -8.88 34.58 2.24
C PRO A 191 -7.49 34.53 1.59
N ASN A 192 -6.42 34.62 2.38
CA ASN A 192 -5.05 34.64 1.87
C ASN A 192 -4.66 33.27 1.31
N THR A 193 -5.12 32.19 1.96
CA THR A 193 -4.91 30.82 1.50
C THR A 193 -5.66 30.57 0.20
N ILE A 194 -6.92 30.97 0.11
CA ILE A 194 -7.72 30.83 -1.11
C ILE A 194 -7.12 31.62 -2.27
N ARG A 195 -6.73 32.88 -2.03
CA ARG A 195 -6.03 33.71 -3.04
C ARG A 195 -4.78 33.01 -3.59
N THR A 196 -3.95 32.49 -2.69
CA THR A 196 -2.71 31.80 -3.06
C THR A 196 -3.00 30.53 -3.86
N ASN A 197 -4.01 29.77 -3.44
CA ASN A 197 -4.42 28.53 -4.10
C ASN A 197 -4.97 28.80 -5.50
N ILE A 198 -5.85 29.79 -5.67
CA ILE A 198 -6.39 30.18 -6.99
C ILE A 198 -5.25 30.54 -7.94
N LYS A 199 -4.32 31.41 -7.49
CA LYS A 199 -3.12 31.77 -8.26
C LYS A 199 -2.19 30.60 -8.55
N LYS A 200 -2.20 29.56 -7.71
CA LYS A 200 -1.43 28.35 -7.96
C LYS A 200 -2.11 27.48 -9.02
N TRP A 201 -3.41 27.25 -8.89
CA TRP A 201 -4.18 26.42 -9.81
C TRP A 201 -4.26 27.01 -11.22
N SER A 202 -4.22 28.34 -11.36
CA SER A 202 -4.22 29.03 -12.66
C SER A 202 -2.85 29.12 -13.35
N ARG A 203 -1.78 28.58 -12.76
CA ARG A 203 -0.45 28.59 -13.40
C ARG A 203 -0.32 27.47 -14.42
N SER A 204 0.09 27.82 -15.64
CA SER A 204 0.32 26.90 -16.76
C SER A 204 1.37 25.80 -16.50
N SER A 205 2.16 25.90 -15.44
CA SER A 205 3.20 24.92 -15.08
C SER A 205 2.70 23.80 -14.16
N SER A 206 1.39 23.57 -14.04
CA SER A 206 0.86 22.54 -13.12
C SER A 206 0.85 21.16 -13.77
N GLU A 207 1.44 20.18 -13.07
CA GLU A 207 1.42 18.76 -13.44
C GLU A 207 0.13 18.05 -12.95
N SER A 208 -0.72 18.74 -12.18
CA SER A 208 -1.97 18.20 -11.67
C SER A 208 -3.06 18.26 -12.74
N GLN A 209 -3.61 17.10 -13.13
CA GLN A 209 -4.73 17.01 -14.07
C GLN A 209 -5.92 17.89 -13.65
N SER A 210 -6.24 17.93 -12.35
CA SER A 210 -7.33 18.78 -11.84
C SER A 210 -7.02 20.27 -11.94
N ASP A 211 -5.74 20.67 -11.94
CA ASP A 211 -5.36 22.06 -12.17
C ASP A 211 -5.46 22.38 -13.67
N GLN A 212 -5.10 21.44 -14.54
CA GLN A 212 -5.23 21.57 -15.99
C GLN A 212 -6.69 21.69 -16.42
N GLU A 213 -7.59 20.83 -15.93
CA GLU A 213 -9.04 20.94 -16.14
C GLU A 213 -9.58 22.31 -15.67
N PHE A 214 -9.11 22.80 -14.52
CA PHE A 214 -9.49 24.12 -14.04
C PHE A 214 -9.00 25.23 -14.98
N GLN A 215 -7.79 25.11 -15.54
CA GLN A 215 -7.25 26.08 -16.50
C GLN A 215 -8.02 26.08 -17.81
N GLU A 216 -8.37 24.90 -18.33
CA GLU A 216 -9.18 24.76 -19.55
C GLU A 216 -10.55 25.43 -19.35
N ASN A 217 -11.24 25.16 -18.25
CA ASN A 217 -12.52 25.80 -17.94
C ASN A 217 -12.39 27.33 -17.78
N LEU A 218 -11.33 27.81 -17.13
CA LEU A 218 -11.08 29.26 -17.05
C LEU A 218 -10.80 29.86 -18.42
N ALA A 219 -10.06 29.16 -19.29
CA ALA A 219 -9.83 29.59 -20.65
C ALA A 219 -11.16 29.67 -21.41
N GLU A 220 -12.04 28.68 -21.31
CA GLU A 220 -13.37 28.75 -21.95
C GLU A 220 -14.18 29.97 -21.50
N ILE A 221 -14.16 30.30 -20.20
CA ILE A 221 -14.90 31.44 -19.64
C ILE A 221 -14.32 32.79 -20.10
N PHE A 222 -13.00 32.92 -20.18
CA PHE A 222 -12.34 34.19 -20.52
C PHE A 222 -11.93 34.32 -21.99
N SER A 223 -12.02 33.25 -22.78
CA SER A 223 -11.73 33.26 -24.23
C SER A 223 -12.97 33.51 -25.08
N SER A 224 -14.16 33.59 -24.49
CA SER A 224 -15.39 33.97 -25.19
C SER A 224 -15.45 35.49 -25.40
N GLU A 225 -14.68 35.97 -26.38
CA GLU A 225 -14.96 37.19 -27.17
C GLU A 225 -15.44 36.81 -28.58
#